data_AF-A0A917J2S2-F1
#
_entry.id   AF-A0A917J2S2-F1
#
_cell.length_a   1.000
_cell.length_b   1.000
_cell.length_c   1.000
_cell.angle_alpha   90.00
_cell.angle_beta   90.00
_cell.angle_gamma   90.00
#
_symmetry.space_group_name_H-M   'P 1'
#
loop_
_entity.id
_entity.type
_entity.pdbx_description
1 polymer ?
#
loop_
_entity_poly.entity_id
_entity_poly.type
_entity_poly.pdbx_seq_one_letter_code
_entity_poly.pdbx_strand_id
1 'polypeptide(L)'
;MVSLFRENSSGSIFWLLLLSLGLHACFIVQAPEVVAAHGTGALGGLFFLAPPLPGFILVVIYHTLVVLQALRLNHIASELRLFSKVSYTVAMAYLLLTALFEPWAHITPALLCNSLIIWLFGKMVRLQVAALPRQVIFNIGFIAGLLVMLYHPSVTLVPLCLIAIAILRTFRLNEWFIVLLGVFTPFYLLVSLLFLGGNLGDIWLYIPEWGVNFIPPAHTPIFIGTAVVLCLLILSGIFLWRTNATRSLIQVRKAWTVLLLTLVLLIPVMFVCKDAGFEAGIMAMVPASVFVAGVFIYPCRGWLPALVFWLLAGLSVYNNWPQ
;
A
#
# COMPACT_ATOMS: atom_id res chain seq x y z
N MET A 1 -12.72 -19.25 11.49
CA MET A 1 -12.74 -17.93 10.83
C MET A 1 -11.66 -17.80 9.77
N VAL A 2 -10.36 -17.93 10.08
CA VAL A 2 -9.30 -17.89 9.05
C VAL A 2 -9.43 -19.00 7.98
N SER A 3 -10.01 -20.14 8.34
CA SER A 3 -10.33 -21.23 7.40
C SER A 3 -11.25 -20.81 6.26
N LEU A 4 -12.20 -19.89 6.49
CA LEU A 4 -13.14 -19.39 5.47
C LEU A 4 -12.43 -18.61 4.36
N PHE A 5 -11.31 -17.96 4.69
CA PHE A 5 -10.51 -17.18 3.74
C PHE A 5 -9.42 -18.02 3.07
N ARG A 6 -9.12 -19.22 3.59
CA ARG A 6 -8.19 -20.18 2.98
C ARG A 6 -8.83 -20.90 1.78
N GLU A 7 -10.14 -20.92 1.68
CA GLU A 7 -10.89 -21.50 0.56
C GLU A 7 -11.10 -20.48 -0.55
N ASN A 8 -10.91 -20.91 -1.81
CA ASN A 8 -11.15 -20.07 -2.98
C ASN A 8 -12.64 -20.10 -3.36
N SER A 9 -13.49 -19.55 -2.49
CA SER A 9 -14.94 -19.47 -2.71
C SER A 9 -15.35 -18.03 -2.99
N SER A 10 -16.34 -17.83 -3.87
CA SER A 10 -16.94 -16.50 -4.09
C SER A 10 -17.59 -15.95 -2.82
N GLY A 11 -18.03 -16.83 -1.91
CA GLY A 11 -18.55 -16.47 -0.59
C GLY A 11 -17.52 -15.80 0.32
N SER A 12 -16.22 -16.05 0.09
CA SER A 12 -15.14 -15.40 0.87
C SER A 12 -15.10 -13.88 0.65
N ILE A 13 -15.58 -13.38 -0.49
CA ILE A 13 -15.70 -11.93 -0.76
C ILE A 13 -16.74 -11.29 0.17
N PHE A 14 -17.87 -11.96 0.39
CA PHE A 14 -18.89 -11.50 1.33
C PHE A 14 -18.36 -11.44 2.76
N TRP A 15 -17.58 -12.45 3.17
CA TRP A 15 -16.92 -12.44 4.47
C TRP A 15 -15.87 -11.34 4.62
N LEU A 16 -15.18 -10.96 3.53
CA LEU A 16 -14.24 -9.82 3.55
C LEU A 16 -14.96 -8.49 3.76
N LEU A 17 -16.12 -8.30 3.13
CA LEU A 17 -16.96 -7.12 3.34
C LEU A 17 -17.42 -7.02 4.80
N LEU A 18 -17.93 -8.12 5.35
CA LEU A 18 -18.31 -8.19 6.77
C LEU A 18 -17.11 -7.94 7.70
N LEU A 19 -15.94 -8.47 7.37
CA LEU A 19 -14.72 -8.22 8.13
C LEU A 19 -14.35 -6.73 8.12
N SER A 20 -14.38 -6.08 6.95
CA SER A 20 -14.08 -4.65 6.86
C SER A 20 -15.01 -3.81 7.73
N LEU A 21 -16.32 -4.09 7.68
CA LEU A 21 -17.33 -3.41 8.50
C LEU A 21 -17.11 -3.66 10.00
N GLY A 22 -16.79 -4.90 10.38
CA GLY A 22 -16.53 -5.26 11.78
C GLY A 22 -15.27 -4.61 12.35
N LEU A 23 -14.19 -4.52 11.56
CA LEU A 23 -12.93 -3.89 11.99
C LEU A 23 -13.07 -2.37 12.17
N HIS A 24 -13.92 -1.73 11.36
CA HIS A 24 -14.17 -0.28 11.44
C HIS A 24 -15.52 0.04 12.11
N ALA A 25 -15.94 -0.79 13.08
CA ALA A 25 -17.18 -0.54 13.84
C ALA A 25 -17.20 0.83 14.54
N CYS A 26 -16.04 1.41 14.83
CA CYS A 26 -15.91 2.78 15.35
C CYS A 26 -16.58 3.83 14.45
N PHE A 27 -16.68 3.60 13.13
CA PHE A 27 -17.29 4.56 12.22
C PHE A 27 -18.77 4.87 12.48
N ILE A 28 -19.44 4.05 13.30
CA ILE A 28 -20.79 4.33 13.80
C ILE A 28 -20.78 5.53 14.77
N VAL A 29 -19.70 5.69 15.53
CA VAL A 29 -19.53 6.75 16.54
C VAL A 29 -18.79 7.95 15.94
N GLN A 30 -17.70 7.72 15.20
CA GLN A 30 -16.88 8.77 14.58
C GLN A 30 -16.66 8.47 13.11
N ALA A 31 -17.28 9.26 12.23
CA ALA A 31 -17.09 9.10 10.79
C ALA A 31 -15.65 9.43 10.37
N PRO A 32 -15.11 8.75 9.34
CA PRO A 32 -13.77 9.04 8.85
C PRO A 32 -13.72 10.43 8.23
N GLU A 33 -12.72 11.21 8.65
CA GLU A 33 -12.43 12.53 8.09
C GLU A 33 -11.48 12.45 6.88
N VAL A 34 -11.50 13.51 6.06
CA VAL A 34 -10.53 13.71 4.98
C VAL A 34 -9.36 14.51 5.55
N VAL A 35 -8.24 13.84 5.80
CA VAL A 35 -7.05 14.50 6.35
C VAL A 35 -6.19 15.01 5.20
N ALA A 36 -6.16 16.33 5.04
CA ALA A 36 -5.32 16.98 4.06
C ALA A 36 -3.92 17.18 4.67
N ALA A 37 -2.93 16.43 4.17
CA ALA A 37 -1.54 16.62 4.59
C ALA A 37 -0.94 17.83 3.85
N HIS A 38 -0.67 18.91 4.59
CA HIS A 38 -0.06 20.13 4.06
C HIS A 38 1.27 19.83 3.34
N GLY A 39 1.47 20.35 2.12
CA GLY A 39 2.72 20.20 1.38
C GLY A 39 3.00 18.83 0.74
N THR A 40 2.04 17.89 0.78
CA THR A 40 2.24 16.51 0.31
C THR A 40 1.66 16.24 -1.09
N GLY A 41 2.02 17.06 -2.08
CA GLY A 41 1.62 16.86 -3.48
C GLY A 41 0.19 17.27 -3.81
N ALA A 42 -0.25 16.95 -5.03
CA ALA A 42 -1.48 17.49 -5.60
C ALA A 42 -2.76 17.04 -4.85
N LEU A 43 -2.77 15.82 -4.27
CA LEU A 43 -3.94 15.34 -3.51
C LEU A 43 -4.16 16.13 -2.22
N GLY A 44 -3.07 16.57 -1.55
CA GLY A 44 -3.18 17.41 -0.36
C GLY A 44 -3.92 18.72 -0.69
N GLY A 45 -3.53 19.38 -1.78
CA GLY A 45 -4.20 20.60 -2.26
C GLY A 45 -5.66 20.38 -2.66
N LEU A 46 -5.97 19.27 -3.33
CA LEU A 46 -7.36 18.92 -3.72
C LEU A 46 -8.25 18.66 -2.50
N PHE A 47 -7.71 18.08 -1.42
CA PHE A 47 -8.48 17.82 -0.20
C PHE A 47 -8.83 19.11 0.55
N PHE A 48 -7.99 20.15 0.51
CA PHE A 48 -8.34 21.46 1.06
C PHE A 48 -9.47 22.16 0.30
N LEU A 49 -9.60 21.89 -1.00
CA LEU A 49 -10.64 22.45 -1.85
C LEU A 49 -11.95 21.65 -1.82
N ALA A 50 -11.94 20.46 -1.23
CA ALA A 50 -13.09 19.58 -1.22
C ALA A 50 -14.18 20.10 -0.25
N PRO A 51 -15.45 20.19 -0.67
CA PRO A 51 -16.53 20.57 0.23
C PRO A 51 -16.72 19.51 1.33
N PRO A 52 -17.20 19.90 2.53
CA PRO A 52 -17.47 18.94 3.60
C PRO A 52 -18.55 17.95 3.14
N LEU A 53 -18.18 16.67 3.09
CA LEU A 53 -19.09 15.58 2.72
C LEU A 53 -19.80 15.02 3.96
N PRO A 54 -21.05 14.54 3.84
CA PRO A 54 -21.73 13.81 4.91
C PRO A 54 -20.92 12.58 5.36
N GLY A 55 -20.83 12.36 6.67
CA GLY A 55 -20.04 11.26 7.25
C GLY A 55 -20.39 9.87 6.69
N PHE A 56 -21.67 9.60 6.42
CA PHE A 56 -22.10 8.34 5.80
C PHE A 56 -21.45 8.10 4.43
N ILE A 57 -21.32 9.15 3.60
CA ILE A 57 -20.70 9.04 2.28
C ILE A 57 -19.21 8.72 2.43
N LEU A 58 -18.52 9.35 3.39
CA LEU A 58 -17.11 9.09 3.68
C LEU A 58 -16.89 7.64 4.15
N VAL A 59 -17.76 7.10 5.01
CA VAL A 59 -17.72 5.69 5.43
C VAL A 59 -17.81 4.74 4.24
N VAL A 60 -18.75 4.99 3.32
CA VAL A 60 -18.95 4.16 2.12
C VAL A 60 -17.74 4.25 1.18
N ILE A 61 -17.21 5.45 0.97
CA ILE A 61 -16.02 5.67 0.14
C ILE A 61 -14.82 4.94 0.72
N TYR A 62 -14.55 5.09 2.03
CA TYR A 62 -13.44 4.44 2.70
C TYR A 62 -13.51 2.92 2.56
N HIS A 63 -14.66 2.31 2.89
CA HIS A 63 -14.85 0.86 2.78
C HIS A 63 -14.69 0.37 1.34
N THR A 64 -15.25 1.10 0.37
CA THR A 64 -15.13 0.76 -1.04
C THR A 64 -13.67 0.78 -1.48
N LEU A 65 -12.91 1.80 -1.07
CA LEU A 65 -11.49 1.94 -1.38
C LEU A 65 -10.67 0.79 -0.79
N VAL A 66 -10.77 0.55 0.52
CA VAL A 66 -9.94 -0.45 1.21
C VAL A 66 -10.26 -1.87 0.72
N VAL A 67 -11.55 -2.20 0.51
CA VAL A 67 -11.96 -3.52 0.01
C VAL A 67 -11.52 -3.72 -1.44
N LEU A 68 -11.66 -2.71 -2.32
CA LEU A 68 -11.19 -2.80 -3.70
C LEU A 68 -9.66 -2.97 -3.77
N GLN A 69 -8.93 -2.26 -2.90
CA GLN A 69 -7.48 -2.42 -2.77
C GLN A 69 -7.10 -3.85 -2.32
N ALA A 70 -7.77 -4.36 -1.28
CA ALA A 70 -7.57 -5.72 -0.78
C ALA A 70 -7.81 -6.78 -1.85
N LEU A 71 -8.95 -6.68 -2.57
CA LEU A 71 -9.34 -7.63 -3.62
C LEU A 71 -8.38 -7.58 -4.80
N ARG A 72 -7.99 -6.38 -5.27
CA ARG A 72 -7.05 -6.25 -6.39
C ARG A 72 -5.67 -6.80 -6.03
N LEU A 73 -5.17 -6.54 -4.82
CA LEU A 73 -3.90 -7.10 -4.35
C LEU A 73 -3.96 -8.63 -4.27
N ASN A 74 -5.06 -9.18 -3.75
CA ASN A 74 -5.28 -10.63 -3.69
C ASN A 74 -5.37 -11.28 -5.08
N HIS A 75 -6.01 -10.59 -6.04
CA HIS A 75 -6.08 -11.05 -7.42
C HIS A 75 -4.69 -11.14 -8.05
N ILE A 76 -3.85 -10.10 -7.90
CA ILE A 76 -2.47 -10.12 -8.39
C ILE A 76 -1.66 -11.24 -7.71
N ALA A 77 -1.76 -11.39 -6.39
CA ALA A 77 -1.06 -12.44 -5.66
C ALA A 77 -1.47 -13.87 -6.13
N SER A 78 -2.74 -14.04 -6.47
CA SER A 78 -3.30 -15.29 -6.98
C SER A 78 -2.89 -15.58 -8.43
N GLU A 79 -2.94 -14.56 -9.31
CA GLU A 79 -2.51 -14.64 -10.71
C GLU A 79 -1.04 -15.08 -10.80
N LEU A 80 -0.19 -14.53 -9.92
CA LEU A 80 1.23 -14.86 -9.83
C LEU A 80 1.53 -16.17 -9.10
N ARG A 81 0.52 -16.81 -8.49
CA ARG A 81 0.68 -17.98 -7.62
C ARG A 81 1.80 -17.77 -6.59
N LEU A 82 1.78 -16.62 -5.91
CA LEU A 82 2.78 -16.28 -4.89
C LEU A 82 2.81 -17.31 -3.75
N PHE A 83 1.66 -17.96 -3.50
CA PHE A 83 1.50 -19.05 -2.56
C PHE A 83 1.11 -20.33 -3.28
N SER A 84 1.36 -21.47 -2.62
CA SER A 84 1.01 -22.81 -3.15
C SER A 84 -0.49 -23.04 -3.31
N LYS A 85 -1.31 -22.31 -2.55
CA LYS A 85 -2.77 -22.37 -2.62
C LYS A 85 -3.34 -20.98 -2.90
N VAL A 86 -4.21 -20.88 -3.90
CA VAL A 86 -5.00 -19.67 -4.16
C VAL A 86 -6.01 -19.51 -3.04
N SER A 87 -6.02 -18.34 -2.41
CA SER A 87 -6.86 -18.03 -1.24
C SER A 87 -7.10 -16.52 -1.14
N TYR A 88 -8.01 -16.12 -0.25
CA TYR A 88 -8.33 -14.71 0.04
C TYR A 88 -7.58 -14.16 1.26
N THR A 89 -6.54 -14.86 1.72
CA THR A 89 -5.80 -14.48 2.92
C THR A 89 -4.98 -13.20 2.75
N VAL A 90 -4.57 -12.84 1.52
CA VAL A 90 -3.87 -11.57 1.25
C VAL A 90 -4.83 -10.41 1.42
N ALA A 91 -6.06 -10.52 0.90
CA ALA A 91 -7.10 -9.52 1.12
C ALA A 91 -7.42 -9.38 2.62
N MET A 92 -7.61 -10.51 3.32
CA MET A 92 -7.86 -10.51 4.77
C MET A 92 -6.73 -9.83 5.54
N ALA A 93 -5.47 -10.17 5.24
CA ALA A 93 -4.31 -9.57 5.89
C ALA A 93 -4.25 -8.06 5.61
N TYR A 94 -4.56 -7.63 4.38
CA TYR A 94 -4.60 -6.21 4.04
C TYR A 94 -5.62 -5.45 4.89
N LEU A 95 -6.86 -5.96 5.00
CA LEU A 95 -7.91 -5.34 5.82
C LEU A 95 -7.53 -5.23 7.31
N LEU A 96 -6.93 -6.29 7.87
CA LEU A 96 -6.48 -6.31 9.27
C LEU A 96 -5.36 -5.30 9.52
N LEU A 97 -4.43 -5.18 8.58
CA LEU A 97 -3.31 -4.25 8.72
C LEU A 97 -3.75 -2.80 8.55
N THR A 98 -4.63 -2.48 7.60
CA THR A 98 -5.11 -1.10 7.40
C THR A 98 -5.97 -0.60 8.55
N ALA A 99 -6.67 -1.49 9.26
CA ALA A 99 -7.49 -1.14 10.42
C ALA A 99 -6.70 -1.01 11.73
N LEU A 100 -5.39 -1.24 11.75
CA LEU A 100 -4.63 -1.43 13.00
C LEU A 100 -4.44 -0.14 13.83
N PHE A 101 -4.46 1.02 13.18
CA PHE A 101 -4.24 2.31 13.83
C PHE A 101 -5.27 3.35 13.37
N GLU A 102 -5.65 4.23 14.28
CA GLU A 102 -6.59 5.33 14.05
C GLU A 102 -6.19 6.25 12.88
N PRO A 103 -4.92 6.70 12.72
CA PRO A 103 -4.55 7.55 11.57
C PRO A 103 -4.72 6.88 10.20
N TRP A 104 -4.82 5.54 10.16
CA TRP A 104 -5.04 4.79 8.92
C TRP A 104 -6.53 4.58 8.62
N ALA A 105 -7.41 4.90 9.58
CA ALA A 105 -8.85 4.85 9.46
C ALA A 105 -9.46 6.13 8.85
N HIS A 106 -8.63 7.04 8.33
CA HIS A 106 -9.04 8.27 7.65
C HIS A 106 -8.81 8.20 6.13
N ILE A 107 -9.47 9.08 5.37
CA ILE A 107 -9.23 9.21 3.94
C ILE A 107 -8.03 10.13 3.73
N THR A 108 -6.86 9.52 3.57
CA THR A 108 -5.58 10.22 3.41
C THR A 108 -5.06 10.11 1.97
N PRO A 109 -4.20 11.04 1.52
CA PRO A 109 -3.52 10.92 0.22
C PRO A 109 -2.75 9.60 0.08
N ALA A 110 -2.16 9.12 1.17
CA ALA A 110 -1.43 7.86 1.22
C ALA A 110 -2.34 6.64 0.95
N LEU A 111 -3.55 6.63 1.51
CA LEU A 111 -4.55 5.58 1.26
C LEU A 111 -5.01 5.55 -0.20
N LEU A 112 -5.20 6.72 -0.84
CA LEU A 112 -5.50 6.77 -2.27
C LEU A 112 -4.32 6.25 -3.11
N CYS A 113 -3.09 6.62 -2.74
CA CYS A 113 -1.89 6.18 -3.42
C CYS A 113 -1.67 4.67 -3.36
N ASN A 114 -2.13 3.98 -2.31
CA ASN A 114 -2.13 2.51 -2.26
C ASN A 114 -2.78 1.89 -3.50
N SER A 115 -3.80 2.54 -4.06
CA SER A 115 -4.43 2.04 -5.27
C SER A 115 -3.49 2.04 -6.48
N LEU A 116 -2.68 3.09 -6.61
CA LEU A 116 -1.69 3.19 -7.68
C LEU A 116 -0.47 2.30 -7.40
N ILE A 117 -0.06 2.13 -6.14
CA ILE A 117 1.04 1.22 -5.75
C ILE A 117 0.71 -0.23 -6.11
N ILE A 118 -0.52 -0.69 -5.81
CA ILE A 118 -0.96 -2.05 -6.18
C ILE A 118 -0.96 -2.21 -7.71
N TRP A 119 -1.39 -1.18 -8.44
CA TRP A 119 -1.37 -1.20 -9.90
C TRP A 119 0.05 -1.21 -10.48
N LEU A 120 0.94 -0.40 -9.90
CA LEU A 120 2.37 -0.33 -10.21
C LEU A 120 3.02 -1.70 -10.04
N PHE A 121 2.78 -2.37 -8.89
CA PHE A 121 3.27 -3.72 -8.63
C PHE A 121 2.75 -4.72 -9.68
N GLY A 122 1.45 -4.67 -10.01
CA GLY A 122 0.88 -5.52 -11.06
C GLY A 122 1.55 -5.32 -12.43
N LYS A 123 1.87 -4.08 -12.81
CA LYS A 123 2.61 -3.77 -14.05
C LYS A 123 4.05 -4.27 -14.02
N MET A 124 4.74 -4.12 -12.88
CA MET A 124 6.08 -4.64 -12.69
C MET A 124 6.11 -6.15 -12.89
N VAL A 125 5.21 -6.92 -12.29
CA VAL A 125 5.28 -8.38 -12.45
C VAL A 125 4.91 -8.83 -13.87
N ARG A 126 3.93 -8.17 -14.51
CA ARG A 126 3.58 -8.46 -15.92
C ARG A 126 4.72 -8.16 -16.90
N LEU A 127 5.68 -7.30 -16.55
CA LEU A 127 6.86 -7.02 -17.37
C LEU A 127 7.68 -8.28 -17.68
N GLN A 128 7.65 -9.29 -16.81
CA GLN A 128 8.43 -10.52 -16.98
C GLN A 128 8.00 -11.35 -18.21
N VAL A 129 6.73 -11.22 -18.64
CA VAL A 129 6.13 -12.02 -19.73
C VAL A 129 5.61 -11.12 -20.87
N ALA A 130 5.81 -9.80 -20.78
CA ALA A 130 5.27 -8.86 -21.75
C ALA A 130 5.92 -8.99 -23.14
N ALA A 131 5.09 -9.11 -24.19
CA ALA A 131 5.54 -9.10 -25.59
C ALA A 131 6.08 -7.72 -26.02
N LEU A 132 5.50 -6.64 -25.50
CA LEU A 132 5.90 -5.24 -25.75
C LEU A 132 6.48 -4.61 -24.46
N PRO A 133 7.71 -4.97 -24.06
CA PRO A 133 8.25 -4.56 -22.77
C PRO A 133 8.45 -3.06 -22.64
N ARG A 134 8.82 -2.35 -23.74
CA ARG A 134 9.07 -0.90 -23.72
C ARG A 134 7.85 -0.10 -23.30
N GLN A 135 6.65 -0.48 -23.75
CA GLN A 135 5.40 0.17 -23.36
C GLN A 135 5.08 -0.07 -21.88
N VAL A 136 5.29 -1.29 -21.39
CA VAL A 136 5.07 -1.61 -19.98
C VAL A 136 6.06 -0.86 -19.10
N ILE A 137 7.33 -0.74 -19.51
CA ILE A 137 8.38 0.02 -18.82
C ILE A 137 8.02 1.51 -18.74
N PHE A 138 7.57 2.10 -19.84
CA PHE A 138 7.09 3.48 -19.85
C PHE A 138 5.91 3.67 -18.88
N ASN A 139 4.92 2.77 -18.91
CA ASN A 139 3.77 2.82 -18.01
C ASN A 139 4.17 2.68 -16.53
N ILE A 140 5.16 1.85 -16.20
CA ILE A 140 5.71 1.75 -14.84
C ILE A 140 6.28 3.11 -14.41
N GLY A 141 7.10 3.74 -15.26
CA GLY A 141 7.64 5.07 -15.02
C GLY A 141 6.54 6.13 -14.87
N PHE A 142 5.54 6.12 -15.75
CA PHE A 142 4.41 7.05 -15.73
C PHE A 142 3.58 6.93 -14.44
N ILE A 143 3.25 5.71 -14.01
CA ILE A 143 2.52 5.49 -12.75
C ILE A 143 3.37 5.95 -11.55
N ALA A 144 4.68 5.70 -11.57
CA ALA A 144 5.58 6.16 -10.52
C ALA A 144 5.65 7.70 -10.47
N GLY A 145 5.82 8.37 -11.61
CA GLY A 145 5.81 9.84 -11.68
C GLY A 145 4.48 10.44 -11.23
N LEU A 146 3.36 9.82 -11.61
CA LEU A 146 2.03 10.22 -11.18
C LEU A 146 1.87 10.07 -9.66
N LEU A 147 2.36 8.96 -9.09
CA LEU A 147 2.40 8.76 -7.65
C LEU A 147 3.16 9.89 -6.95
N VAL A 148 4.37 10.24 -7.44
CA VAL A 148 5.16 11.34 -6.84
C VAL A 148 4.39 12.66 -6.88
N MET A 149 3.77 12.97 -8.02
CA MET A 149 2.99 14.20 -8.19
C MET A 149 1.76 14.24 -7.28
N LEU A 150 1.08 13.12 -7.09
CA LEU A 150 -0.11 13.02 -6.24
C LEU A 150 0.22 13.05 -4.75
N TYR A 151 1.31 12.37 -4.36
CA TYR A 151 1.78 12.28 -2.99
C TYR A 151 3.31 12.21 -2.96
N HIS A 152 3.95 13.32 -2.60
CA HIS A 152 5.40 13.52 -2.61
C HIS A 152 6.22 12.39 -1.93
N PRO A 153 5.82 11.84 -0.78
CA PRO A 153 6.60 10.80 -0.09
C PRO A 153 6.77 9.50 -0.91
N SER A 154 5.96 9.31 -1.96
CA SER A 154 6.09 8.20 -2.90
C SER A 154 7.28 8.32 -3.86
N VAL A 155 8.08 9.40 -3.79
CA VAL A 155 9.34 9.56 -4.54
C VAL A 155 10.30 8.39 -4.35
N THR A 156 10.24 7.72 -3.19
CA THR A 156 11.00 6.50 -2.89
C THR A 156 10.69 5.32 -3.84
N LEU A 157 9.54 5.35 -4.54
CA LEU A 157 9.17 4.36 -5.54
C LEU A 157 9.88 4.56 -6.89
N VAL A 158 10.45 5.74 -7.16
CA VAL A 158 11.22 5.98 -8.39
C VAL A 158 12.49 5.11 -8.44
N PRO A 159 13.40 5.14 -7.44
CA PRO A 159 14.55 4.25 -7.43
C PRO A 159 14.13 2.77 -7.37
N LEU A 160 13.03 2.44 -6.68
CA LEU A 160 12.46 1.10 -6.71
C LEU A 160 12.16 0.65 -8.14
N CYS A 161 11.52 1.49 -8.98
CA CYS A 161 11.19 1.13 -10.35
C CYS A 161 12.42 0.79 -11.19
N LEU A 162 13.49 1.57 -11.04
CA LEU A 162 14.76 1.34 -11.73
C LEU A 162 15.40 0.01 -11.31
N ILE A 163 15.47 -0.24 -10.00
CA ILE A 163 16.02 -1.49 -9.45
C ILE A 163 15.13 -2.68 -9.83
N ALA A 164 13.81 -2.55 -9.75
CA ALA A 164 12.86 -3.60 -10.10
C ALA A 164 13.04 -4.04 -11.55
N ILE A 165 13.23 -3.11 -12.49
CA ILE A 165 13.44 -3.47 -13.90
C ILE A 165 14.76 -4.22 -14.09
N ALA A 166 15.83 -3.83 -13.38
CA ALA A 166 17.11 -4.54 -13.40
C ALA A 166 17.05 -5.95 -12.78
N ILE A 167 16.11 -6.20 -11.86
CA ILE A 167 15.88 -7.54 -11.27
C ILE A 167 15.00 -8.40 -12.20
N LEU A 168 13.91 -7.80 -12.68
CA LEU A 168 12.91 -8.49 -13.48
C LEU A 168 13.46 -8.86 -14.86
N ARG A 169 14.27 -7.98 -15.46
CA ARG A 169 14.88 -8.15 -16.78
C ARG A 169 16.36 -7.76 -16.79
N THR A 170 17.06 -8.13 -17.85
CA THR A 170 18.48 -7.78 -18.01
C THR A 170 18.66 -6.28 -18.15
N PHE A 171 19.66 -5.74 -17.44
CA PHE A 171 19.96 -4.32 -17.44
C PHE A 171 20.28 -3.82 -18.85
N ARG A 172 19.54 -2.81 -19.30
CA ARG A 172 19.76 -2.10 -20.57
C ARG A 172 19.52 -0.62 -20.37
N LEU A 173 20.51 0.20 -20.69
CA LEU A 173 20.45 1.66 -20.53
C LEU A 173 19.22 2.27 -21.21
N ASN A 174 18.88 1.81 -22.41
CA ASN A 174 17.70 2.29 -23.15
C ASN A 174 16.40 2.10 -22.36
N GLU A 175 16.29 1.02 -21.56
CA GLU A 175 15.10 0.77 -20.75
C GLU A 175 15.04 1.70 -19.54
N TRP A 176 16.19 2.04 -18.96
CA TRP A 176 16.27 3.02 -17.87
C TRP A 176 15.83 4.41 -18.33
N PHE A 177 16.27 4.84 -19.52
CA PHE A 177 15.80 6.09 -20.11
C PHE A 177 14.28 6.09 -20.34
N ILE A 178 13.69 4.98 -20.79
CA ILE A 178 12.23 4.89 -20.98
C ILE A 178 11.48 5.03 -19.65
N VAL A 179 12.00 4.45 -18.55
CA VAL A 179 11.40 4.65 -17.21
C VAL A 179 11.45 6.11 -16.82
N LEU A 180 12.62 6.73 -16.93
CA LEU A 180 12.80 8.13 -16.55
C LEU A 180 11.91 9.06 -17.38
N LEU A 181 11.80 8.82 -18.70
CA LEU A 181 10.86 9.53 -19.56
C LEU A 181 9.41 9.37 -19.07
N GLY A 182 9.03 8.16 -18.65
CA GLY A 182 7.74 7.91 -18.01
C GLY A 182 7.56 8.70 -16.71
N VAL A 183 8.57 8.71 -15.83
CA VAL A 183 8.52 9.45 -14.56
C VAL A 183 8.38 10.96 -14.80
N PHE A 184 9.09 11.50 -15.79
CA PHE A 184 9.04 12.94 -16.10
C PHE A 184 7.77 13.37 -16.84
N THR A 185 7.03 12.46 -17.48
CA THR A 185 5.86 12.85 -18.30
C THR A 185 4.75 13.54 -17.50
N PRO A 186 4.34 13.05 -16.32
CA PRO A 186 3.38 13.75 -15.47
C PRO A 186 3.85 15.16 -15.08
N PHE A 187 5.13 15.32 -14.72
CA PHE A 187 5.70 16.63 -14.39
C PHE A 187 5.77 17.57 -15.58
N TYR A 188 6.10 17.05 -16.77
CA TYR A 188 6.09 17.83 -18.00
C TYR A 188 4.69 18.39 -18.30
N LEU A 189 3.65 17.56 -18.15
CA LEU A 189 2.25 17.99 -18.30
C LEU A 189 1.86 19.03 -17.24
N LEU A 190 2.26 18.83 -15.99
CA LEU A 190 2.03 19.78 -14.90
C LEU A 190 2.65 21.16 -15.22
N VAL A 191 3.93 21.19 -15.59
CA VAL A 191 4.63 22.44 -15.96
C VAL A 191 3.95 23.11 -17.14
N SER A 192 3.52 22.35 -18.16
CA SER A 192 2.79 22.90 -19.30
C SER A 192 1.43 23.50 -18.88
N LEU A 193 0.72 22.87 -17.95
CA LEU A 193 -0.54 23.40 -17.43
C LEU A 193 -0.33 24.67 -16.61
N LEU A 194 0.69 24.70 -15.74
CA LEU A 194 1.06 25.89 -14.96
C LEU A 194 1.52 27.04 -15.87
N PHE A 195 2.24 26.73 -16.95
CA PHE A 195 2.64 27.69 -17.98
C PHE A 195 1.42 28.36 -18.61
N LEU A 196 0.45 27.55 -19.06
CA LEU A 196 -0.79 28.03 -19.67
C LEU A 196 -1.67 28.79 -18.67
N GLY A 197 -1.64 28.42 -17.39
CA GLY A 197 -2.35 29.09 -16.31
C GLY A 197 -1.68 30.36 -15.77
N GLY A 198 -0.48 30.72 -16.26
CA GLY A 198 0.27 31.89 -15.79
C GLY A 198 0.94 31.74 -14.41
N ASN A 199 0.85 30.57 -13.77
CA ASN A 199 1.30 30.31 -12.39
C ASN A 199 2.59 29.47 -12.34
N LEU A 200 3.55 29.75 -13.22
CA LEU A 200 4.85 29.03 -13.24
C LEU A 200 5.63 29.13 -11.93
N GLY A 201 5.39 30.17 -11.13
CA GLY A 201 6.03 30.33 -9.82
C GLY A 201 5.69 29.20 -8.84
N ASP A 202 4.53 28.54 -9.01
CA ASP A 202 4.02 27.54 -8.07
C ASP A 202 4.63 26.15 -8.27
N ILE A 203 5.54 25.97 -9.23
CA ILE A 203 6.20 24.68 -9.50
C ILE A 203 6.87 24.13 -8.24
N TRP A 204 7.44 25.00 -7.40
CA TRP A 204 8.12 24.61 -6.16
C TRP A 204 7.20 23.88 -5.17
N LEU A 205 5.89 24.12 -5.22
CA LEU A 205 4.91 23.44 -4.38
C LEU A 205 4.73 21.96 -4.75
N TYR A 206 5.13 21.55 -5.95
CA TYR A 206 4.98 20.19 -6.48
C TYR A 206 6.29 19.40 -6.49
N ILE A 207 7.34 19.93 -5.86
CA ILE A 207 8.63 19.26 -5.72
C ILE A 207 8.71 18.67 -4.31
N PRO A 208 9.08 17.38 -4.16
CA PRO A 208 9.20 16.76 -2.86
C PRO A 208 10.32 17.39 -2.04
N GLU A 209 9.99 17.86 -0.85
CA GLU A 209 10.96 18.33 0.15
C GLU A 209 11.37 17.18 1.09
N TRP A 210 12.66 17.12 1.43
CA TRP A 210 13.19 16.17 2.40
C TRP A 210 13.23 16.82 3.78
N GLY A 211 12.80 16.10 4.81
CA GLY A 211 12.80 16.62 6.17
C GLY A 211 12.44 15.53 7.18
N VAL A 212 13.16 15.51 8.30
CA VAL A 212 12.94 14.53 9.38
C VAL A 212 11.97 15.13 10.38
N ASN A 213 10.67 15.01 10.10
CA ASN A 213 9.61 15.43 11.01
C ASN A 213 8.74 14.21 11.34
N PHE A 214 9.20 13.37 12.26
CA PHE A 214 8.39 12.27 12.80
C PHE A 214 7.75 12.70 14.12
N ILE A 215 6.44 12.87 14.10
CA ILE A 215 5.64 13.09 15.31
C ILE A 215 4.75 11.85 15.47
N PRO A 216 5.04 10.97 16.46
CA PRO A 216 4.17 9.83 16.71
C PRO A 216 2.78 10.33 17.15
N PRO A 217 1.69 9.74 16.64
CA PRO A 217 0.32 10.23 16.88
C PRO A 217 -0.10 10.06 18.35
N ALA A 218 0.41 9.03 19.03
CA ALA A 218 0.17 8.80 20.45
C ALA A 218 1.38 8.11 21.12
N HIS A 219 1.72 8.53 22.34
CA HIS A 219 2.75 7.88 23.17
C HIS A 219 2.16 6.83 24.11
N THR A 220 0.96 6.32 23.82
CA THR A 220 0.31 5.33 24.67
C THR A 220 1.06 3.98 24.60
N PRO A 221 1.19 3.25 25.72
CA PRO A 221 1.90 1.96 25.73
C PRO A 221 1.25 0.94 24.81
N ILE A 222 -0.07 1.06 24.57
CA ILE A 222 -0.81 0.21 23.64
C ILE A 222 -0.35 0.41 22.20
N PHE A 223 -0.12 1.66 21.77
CA PHE A 223 0.30 2.00 20.42
C PHE A 223 1.69 1.45 20.11
N ILE A 224 2.60 1.53 21.10
CA ILE A 224 3.92 0.92 20.98
C ILE A 224 3.78 -0.61 20.90
N GLY A 225 2.93 -1.21 21.74
CA GLY A 225 2.63 -2.63 21.70
C GLY A 225 2.10 -3.10 20.33
N THR A 226 1.18 -2.35 19.72
CA THR A 226 0.62 -2.70 18.40
C THR A 226 1.65 -2.55 17.29
N ALA A 227 2.50 -1.53 17.34
CA ALA A 227 3.62 -1.36 16.41
C ALA A 227 4.65 -2.51 16.54
N VAL A 228 4.96 -2.96 17.75
CA VAL A 228 5.84 -4.12 17.98
C VAL A 228 5.22 -5.39 17.43
N VAL A 229 3.93 -5.63 17.67
CA VAL A 229 3.21 -6.78 17.10
C VAL A 229 3.23 -6.76 15.58
N LEU A 230 2.96 -5.60 14.96
CA LEU A 230 3.04 -5.42 13.51
C LEU A 230 4.43 -5.78 12.98
N CYS A 231 5.48 -5.26 13.61
CA CYS A 231 6.86 -5.53 13.23
C CYS A 231 7.19 -7.03 13.33
N LEU A 232 6.83 -7.68 14.44
CA LEU A 232 7.02 -9.12 14.63
C LEU A 232 6.27 -9.94 13.57
N LEU A 233 5.05 -9.54 13.20
CA LEU A 233 4.28 -10.21 12.16
C LEU A 233 4.93 -10.08 10.79
N ILE A 234 5.41 -8.88 10.43
CA ILE A 234 6.12 -8.65 9.17
C ILE A 234 7.40 -9.51 9.13
N LEU A 235 8.21 -9.48 10.20
CA LEU A 235 9.42 -10.29 10.30
C LEU A 235 9.14 -11.79 10.21
N SER A 236 8.09 -12.26 10.89
CA SER A 236 7.67 -13.66 10.82
C SER A 236 7.20 -14.06 9.41
N GLY A 237 6.48 -13.18 8.71
CA GLY A 237 6.07 -13.37 7.32
C GLY A 237 7.25 -13.46 6.37
N ILE A 238 8.25 -12.60 6.52
CA ILE A 238 9.50 -12.63 5.74
C ILE A 238 10.27 -13.92 6.02
N PHE A 239 10.37 -14.35 7.28
CA PHE A 239 11.03 -15.60 7.65
C PHE A 239 10.35 -16.82 7.00
N LEU A 240 9.02 -16.91 7.08
CA LEU A 240 8.24 -17.98 6.46
C LEU A 240 8.31 -17.96 4.94
N TRP A 241 8.36 -16.78 4.32
CA TRP A 241 8.61 -16.66 2.89
C TRP A 241 9.98 -17.23 2.53
N ARG A 242 11.05 -16.83 3.25
CA ARG A 242 12.42 -17.29 2.99
C ARG A 242 12.52 -18.81 3.02
N THR A 243 11.86 -19.47 3.97
CA THR A 243 11.87 -20.94 4.07
C THR A 243 11.17 -21.63 2.89
N ASN A 244 10.19 -20.99 2.28
CA ASN A 244 9.39 -21.55 1.17
C ASN A 244 9.86 -21.07 -0.22
N ALA A 245 10.68 -20.02 -0.29
CA ALA A 245 11.10 -19.38 -1.53
C ALA A 245 11.91 -20.30 -2.46
N THR A 246 12.65 -21.27 -1.92
CA THR A 246 13.52 -22.19 -2.69
C THR A 246 12.73 -23.10 -3.64
N ARG A 247 11.47 -23.40 -3.30
CA ARG A 247 10.58 -24.29 -4.07
C ARG A 247 9.77 -23.56 -5.15
N SER A 248 9.87 -22.24 -5.22
CA SER A 248 9.08 -21.42 -6.15
C SER A 248 9.76 -21.24 -7.52
N LEU A 249 8.97 -20.96 -8.55
CA LEU A 249 9.47 -20.66 -9.90
C LEU A 249 10.32 -19.38 -9.89
N ILE A 250 11.28 -19.25 -10.83
CA ILE A 250 12.18 -18.09 -10.92
C ILE A 250 11.39 -16.78 -11.04
N GLN A 251 10.31 -16.79 -11.82
CA GLN A 251 9.41 -15.66 -12.00
C GLN A 251 8.83 -15.17 -10.66
N VAL A 252 8.34 -16.12 -9.85
CA VAL A 252 7.75 -15.88 -8.53
C VAL A 252 8.81 -15.37 -7.54
N ARG A 253 10.02 -15.93 -7.55
CA ARG A 253 11.13 -15.45 -6.70
C ARG A 253 11.47 -13.99 -6.97
N LYS A 254 11.61 -13.61 -8.24
CA LYS A 254 11.87 -12.22 -8.62
C LYS A 254 10.74 -11.28 -8.19
N ALA A 255 9.48 -11.70 -8.31
CA ALA A 255 8.33 -10.92 -7.84
C ALA A 255 8.38 -10.70 -6.33
N TRP A 256 8.71 -11.74 -5.55
CA TRP A 256 8.93 -11.61 -4.11
C TRP A 256 10.10 -10.68 -3.76
N THR A 257 11.19 -10.72 -4.51
CA THR A 257 12.31 -9.78 -4.32
C THR A 257 11.88 -8.33 -4.54
N VAL A 258 11.11 -8.06 -5.60
CA VAL A 258 10.56 -6.72 -5.84
C VAL A 258 9.63 -6.31 -4.69
N LEU A 259 8.79 -7.21 -4.21
CA LEU A 259 7.87 -6.96 -3.10
C LEU A 259 8.63 -6.67 -1.78
N LEU A 260 9.71 -7.40 -1.50
CA LEU A 260 10.60 -7.11 -0.37
C LEU A 260 11.21 -5.71 -0.48
N LEU A 261 11.72 -5.34 -1.67
CA LEU A 261 12.30 -4.02 -1.90
C LEU A 261 11.25 -2.91 -1.75
N THR A 262 10.01 -3.15 -2.20
CA THR A 262 8.91 -2.19 -2.00
C THR A 262 8.64 -1.96 -0.51
N LEU A 263 8.67 -3.02 0.30
CA LEU A 263 8.47 -2.90 1.75
C LEU A 263 9.60 -2.11 2.42
N VAL A 264 10.86 -2.46 2.11
CA VAL A 264 12.05 -1.84 2.70
C VAL A 264 12.15 -0.35 2.33
N LEU A 265 11.71 0.04 1.13
CA LEU A 265 11.74 1.44 0.71
C LEU A 265 10.54 2.26 1.22
N LEU A 266 9.39 1.63 1.49
CA LEU A 266 8.20 2.32 1.98
C LEU A 266 8.16 2.49 3.50
N ILE A 267 8.76 1.59 4.29
CA ILE A 267 8.79 1.73 5.77
C ILE A 267 9.47 3.05 6.20
N PRO A 268 10.64 3.46 5.66
CA PRO A 268 11.30 4.69 6.07
C PRO A 268 10.54 5.97 5.70
N VAL A 269 9.57 5.90 4.78
CA VAL A 269 8.86 7.08 4.24
C VAL A 269 8.19 7.88 5.34
N MET A 270 7.57 7.20 6.32
CA MET A 270 6.94 7.85 7.47
C MET A 270 7.91 8.61 8.39
N PHE A 271 9.22 8.38 8.27
CA PHE A 271 10.25 9.02 9.10
C PHE A 271 11.05 10.09 8.34
N VAL A 272 11.24 9.92 7.02
CA VAL A 272 12.23 10.65 6.22
C VAL A 272 11.60 11.80 5.41
N CYS A 273 10.31 11.72 5.11
CA CYS A 273 9.62 12.75 4.32
C CYS A 273 8.95 13.78 5.21
N LYS A 274 9.16 15.05 4.88
CA LYS A 274 8.55 16.20 5.57
C LYS A 274 7.02 16.14 5.40
N ASP A 275 6.30 16.39 6.48
CA ASP A 275 4.82 16.46 6.53
C ASP A 275 4.08 15.18 6.09
N ALA A 276 4.78 14.05 5.92
CA ALA A 276 4.20 12.76 5.56
C ALA A 276 3.45 12.12 6.74
N GLY A 277 3.96 12.31 7.96
CA GLY A 277 3.38 11.80 9.21
C GLY A 277 3.32 10.27 9.31
N PHE A 278 2.60 9.78 10.33
CA PHE A 278 2.38 8.35 10.53
C PHE A 278 1.43 7.73 9.48
N GLU A 279 0.62 8.56 8.82
CA GLU A 279 -0.31 8.15 7.77
C GLU A 279 0.42 7.55 6.55
N ALA A 280 1.59 8.08 6.20
CA ALA A 280 2.43 7.55 5.13
C ALA A 280 2.78 6.06 5.30
N GLY A 281 2.82 5.58 6.55
CA GLY A 281 3.09 4.18 6.88
C GLY A 281 2.09 3.19 6.26
N ILE A 282 0.87 3.65 5.94
CA ILE A 282 -0.14 2.82 5.28
C ILE A 282 0.32 2.34 3.88
N MET A 283 1.25 3.05 3.24
CA MET A 283 1.83 2.64 1.96
C MET A 283 2.59 1.32 2.07
N ALA A 284 3.31 1.13 3.18
CA ALA A 284 4.03 -0.10 3.45
C ALA A 284 3.09 -1.29 3.71
N MET A 285 1.81 -1.05 4.04
CA MET A 285 0.84 -2.12 4.29
C MET A 285 0.49 -2.89 3.02
N VAL A 286 0.64 -2.28 1.83
CA VAL A 286 0.47 -2.98 0.55
C VAL A 286 1.41 -4.19 0.46
N PRO A 287 2.74 -4.05 0.50
CA PRO A 287 3.61 -5.22 0.51
C PRO A 287 3.60 -6.00 1.84
N ALA A 288 3.43 -5.34 2.99
CA ALA A 288 3.42 -6.03 4.28
C ALA A 288 2.29 -7.07 4.36
N SER A 289 1.10 -6.75 3.83
CA SER A 289 -0.04 -7.68 3.84
C SER A 289 0.24 -8.97 3.10
N VAL A 290 1.02 -8.93 2.01
CA VAL A 290 1.42 -10.14 1.27
C VAL A 290 2.37 -10.99 2.11
N PHE A 291 3.33 -10.40 2.83
CA PHE A 291 4.19 -11.18 3.73
C PHE A 291 3.42 -11.75 4.92
N VAL A 292 2.58 -10.93 5.56
CA VAL A 292 1.76 -11.34 6.71
C VAL A 292 0.75 -12.43 6.32
N ALA A 293 0.24 -12.44 5.08
CA ALA A 293 -0.59 -13.53 4.57
C ALA A 293 0.11 -14.90 4.67
N GLY A 294 1.44 -14.95 4.59
CA GLY A 294 2.23 -16.17 4.82
C GLY A 294 2.05 -16.75 6.22
N VAL A 295 1.92 -15.90 7.25
CA VAL A 295 1.64 -16.32 8.64
C VAL A 295 0.30 -17.02 8.74
N PHE A 296 -0.67 -16.64 7.92
CA PHE A 296 -1.98 -17.29 7.88
C PHE A 296 -2.04 -18.53 6.98
N ILE A 297 -1.13 -18.70 6.02
CA ILE A 297 -1.16 -19.82 5.07
C ILE A 297 -0.27 -20.99 5.52
N TYR A 298 0.98 -20.72 5.92
CA TYR A 298 2.00 -21.75 6.10
C TYR A 298 1.86 -22.64 7.36
N PRO A 299 1.35 -22.16 8.51
CA PRO A 299 1.27 -23.00 9.70
C PRO A 299 0.33 -24.20 9.56
N CYS A 300 0.85 -25.38 9.92
CA CYS A 300 0.07 -26.63 9.97
C CYS A 300 -0.91 -26.66 11.15
N ARG A 301 -0.59 -25.98 12.26
CA ARG A 301 -1.45 -25.89 13.45
C ARG A 301 -2.52 -24.82 13.26
N GLY A 302 -3.79 -25.22 13.26
CA GLY A 302 -4.92 -24.32 12.99
C GLY A 302 -5.16 -23.23 14.05
N TRP A 303 -4.67 -23.41 15.28
CA TRP A 303 -4.89 -22.45 16.37
C TRP A 303 -4.03 -21.17 16.24
N LEU A 304 -2.82 -21.28 15.70
CA LEU A 304 -1.89 -20.14 15.56
C LEU A 304 -2.45 -19.02 14.65
N PRO A 305 -2.90 -19.31 13.41
CA PRO A 305 -3.54 -18.31 12.56
C PRO A 305 -4.78 -17.67 13.21
N ALA A 306 -5.58 -18.45 13.95
CA ALA A 306 -6.77 -17.94 14.62
C ALA A 306 -6.42 -16.98 15.76
N LEU A 307 -5.40 -17.30 16.56
CA LEU A 307 -4.91 -16.42 17.62
C LEU A 307 -4.42 -15.09 17.04
N VAL A 308 -3.57 -15.13 16.01
CA VAL A 308 -3.06 -13.91 15.35
C VAL A 308 -4.19 -13.07 14.77
N PHE A 309 -5.19 -13.71 14.15
CA PHE A 309 -6.36 -13.02 13.61
C PHE A 309 -7.14 -12.26 14.68
N TRP A 310 -7.49 -12.94 15.78
CA TRP A 310 -8.24 -12.32 16.87
C TRP A 310 -7.45 -11.28 17.64
N LEU A 311 -6.13 -11.46 17.75
CA LEU A 311 -5.23 -10.47 18.33
C LEU A 311 -5.26 -9.18 17.50
N LEU A 312 -5.10 -9.27 16.18
CA LEU A 312 -5.17 -8.09 15.30
C LEU A 312 -6.55 -7.44 15.29
N ALA A 313 -7.64 -8.23 15.29
CA ALA A 313 -9.00 -7.72 15.39
C ALA A 313 -9.25 -7.00 16.72
N GLY A 314 -8.77 -7.55 17.84
CA GLY A 314 -8.89 -6.92 19.15
C GLY A 314 -8.10 -5.61 19.25
N LEU A 315 -6.86 -5.61 18.73
CA LEU A 315 -6.01 -4.41 18.71
C LEU A 315 -6.58 -3.31 17.83
N SER A 316 -7.11 -3.65 16.65
CA SER A 316 -7.75 -2.67 15.76
C SER A 316 -8.97 -2.05 16.41
N VAL A 317 -9.88 -2.85 16.99
CA VAL A 317 -11.05 -2.30 17.70
C VAL A 317 -10.62 -1.41 18.87
N TYR A 318 -9.66 -1.84 19.68
CA TYR A 318 -9.20 -1.06 20.83
C TYR A 318 -8.52 0.26 20.45
N ASN A 319 -7.67 0.25 19.42
CA ASN A 319 -6.93 1.45 19.00
C ASN A 319 -7.81 2.50 18.33
N ASN A 320 -8.88 2.07 17.65
CA ASN A 320 -9.76 2.98 16.92
C ASN A 320 -10.96 3.41 17.74
N TRP A 321 -11.27 2.78 18.87
CA TRP A 321 -12.44 3.16 19.67
C TRP A 321 -12.16 4.46 20.44
N PRO A 322 -13.07 5.45 20.41
CA PRO A 322 -12.88 6.69 21.14
C PRO A 322 -12.79 6.41 22.65
N GLN A 323 -11.70 6.86 23.27
CA GLN A 323 -11.46 6.78 24.71
C GLN A 323 -12.00 8.02 25.43
#